data_AF-A0A7V5F108-F1
#
_entry.id   AF-A0A7V5F108-F1
#
_cell.length_a   1.000
_cell.length_b   1.000
_cell.length_c   1.000
_cell.angle_alpha   90.00
_cell.angle_beta   90.00
_cell.angle_gamma   90.00
#
_symmetry.space_group_name_H-M   'P 1'
#
loop_
_entity.id
_entity.type
_entity.pdbx_description
1 polymer ?
#
loop_
_entity_poly.entity_id
_entity_poly.type
_entity_poly.pdbx_seq_one_letter_code
_entity_poly.pdbx_strand_id
1 'polypeptide(L)'
;MIASQQIQVSTRVSPETRRMMDEYVRAGGEKEAILIETALLHHLQALTELPEYMIVPPRILVSEDSGRMIMESLDNPPEPTDAMKSLFNNEGHEEND
;
A
#
# COMPACT_ATOMS: atom_id res chain seq x y z
N MET A 1 -31.21 -2.23 26.65
CA MET A 1 -29.80 -1.77 26.69
C MET A 1 -28.97 -2.81 25.99
N ILE A 2 -28.40 -2.53 24.82
CA ILE A 2 -27.39 -3.42 24.24
C ILE A 2 -26.12 -3.08 25.01
N ALA A 3 -25.66 -4.01 25.85
CA ALA A 3 -24.35 -3.90 26.49
C ALA A 3 -23.31 -3.61 25.40
N SER A 4 -22.32 -2.77 25.68
CA SER A 4 -21.22 -2.43 24.77
C SER A 4 -20.46 -3.72 24.42
N GLN A 5 -20.95 -4.44 23.42
CA GLN A 5 -20.53 -5.78 23.10
C GLN A 5 -19.30 -5.67 22.20
N GLN A 6 -18.13 -5.74 22.81
CA GLN A 6 -16.87 -5.78 22.08
C GLN A 6 -16.73 -7.13 21.39
N ILE A 7 -16.40 -7.12 20.10
CA ILE A 7 -16.12 -8.32 19.31
C ILE A 7 -14.61 -8.54 19.33
N GLN A 8 -14.17 -9.74 19.73
CA GLN A 8 -12.76 -10.08 19.70
C GLN A 8 -12.36 -10.53 18.29
N VAL A 9 -11.35 -9.89 17.72
CA VAL A 9 -10.72 -10.27 16.46
C VAL A 9 -9.29 -10.74 16.75
N SER A 10 -8.91 -11.90 16.23
CA SER A 10 -7.55 -12.43 16.36
C SER A 10 -6.92 -12.66 14.99
N THR A 11 -5.72 -12.15 14.78
CA THR A 11 -4.93 -12.39 13.56
C THR A 11 -3.44 -12.46 13.91
N ARG A 12 -2.62 -12.99 12.98
CA ARG A 12 -1.17 -12.98 13.10
C ARG A 12 -0.62 -11.77 12.36
N VAL A 13 0.29 -11.06 13.01
CA VAL A 13 1.05 -9.94 12.41
C VAL A 13 2.53 -10.29 12.36
N SER A 14 3.28 -9.60 11.51
CA SER A 14 4.74 -9.77 11.49
C SER A 14 5.38 -9.21 12.77
N PRO A 15 6.57 -9.70 13.17
CA PRO A 15 7.31 -9.13 14.30
C PRO A 15 7.61 -7.64 14.14
N GLU A 16 7.87 -7.21 12.89
CA GLU A 16 8.13 -5.81 12.57
C GLU A 16 6.88 -4.95 12.82
N THR A 17 5.71 -5.37 12.33
CA THR A 17 4.46 -4.66 12.58
C THR A 17 4.16 -4.56 14.07
N ARG A 18 4.38 -5.65 14.82
CA ARG A 18 4.22 -5.63 16.28
C ARG A 18 5.14 -4.58 16.94
N ARG A 19 6.41 -4.53 16.54
CA ARG A 19 7.38 -3.55 17.06
C ARG A 19 6.93 -2.11 16.80
N MET A 20 6.47 -1.81 15.58
CA MET A 20 5.98 -0.47 15.23
C MET A 20 4.74 -0.08 16.05
N MET A 21 3.81 -1.00 16.27
CA MET A 21 2.63 -0.78 17.11
C MET A 21 3.02 -0.47 18.56
N ASP A 22 3.93 -1.27 19.13
CA ASP A 22 4.42 -1.09 20.50
C ASP A 22 5.09 0.27 20.67
N GLU A 23 5.90 0.70 19.69
CA GLU A 23 6.59 1.99 19.70
C GLU A 23 5.60 3.17 19.64
N TYR A 24 4.60 3.09 18.76
CA TYR A 24 3.56 4.11 18.63
C TYR A 24 2.73 4.26 19.92
N VAL A 25 2.25 3.15 20.46
CA VAL A 25 1.48 3.11 21.72
C VAL A 25 2.28 3.65 22.89
N ARG A 26 3.58 3.33 22.97
CA ARG A 26 4.46 3.86 24.03
C ARG A 26 4.66 5.37 23.93
N ALA A 27 4.78 5.90 22.72
CA ALA A 27 4.96 7.34 22.50
C ALA A 27 3.67 8.13 22.76
N GLY A 28 2.51 7.60 22.35
CA GLY A 28 1.20 8.27 22.45
C GLY A 28 0.42 8.01 23.74
N GLY A 29 0.79 6.98 24.51
CA GLY A 29 0.07 6.57 25.74
C GLY A 29 -1.30 5.92 25.49
N GLU A 30 -1.65 5.70 24.23
CA GLU A 30 -2.90 5.09 23.79
C GLU A 30 -2.86 3.56 23.86
N LYS A 31 -4.00 2.90 24.02
CA LYS A 31 -4.05 1.43 24.14
C LYS A 31 -3.93 0.78 22.76
N GLU A 32 -3.23 -0.35 22.67
CA GLU A 32 -3.15 -1.16 21.42
C GLU A 32 -4.53 -1.43 20.81
N ALA A 33 -5.53 -1.76 21.63
CA ALA A 33 -6.89 -2.02 21.15
C ALA A 33 -7.51 -0.78 20.46
N ILE A 34 -7.23 0.43 20.96
CA ILE A 34 -7.74 1.68 20.37
C ILE A 34 -7.01 1.97 19.05
N LEU A 35 -5.69 1.75 19.01
CA LEU A 35 -4.90 1.87 17.78
C LEU A 35 -5.44 0.95 16.68
N ILE A 36 -5.66 -0.33 17.01
CA ILE A 36 -6.16 -1.33 16.05
C ILE A 36 -7.54 -0.95 15.53
N GLU A 37 -8.47 -0.61 16.43
CA GLU A 37 -9.82 -0.20 16.06
C GLU A 37 -9.82 1.03 15.14
N THR A 38 -9.05 2.06 15.51
CA THR A 38 -8.94 3.31 14.75
C THR A 38 -8.33 3.08 13.38
N ALA A 39 -7.28 2.27 13.29
CA ALA A 39 -6.64 1.92 12.02
C ALA A 39 -7.59 1.14 11.09
N LEU A 40 -8.34 0.18 11.65
CA LEU A 40 -9.34 -0.58 10.90
C LEU A 40 -10.46 0.33 10.40
N LEU A 41 -10.98 1.21 11.26
CA LEU A 41 -12.02 2.16 10.91
C LEU A 41 -11.56 3.06 9.75
N HIS A 42 -10.39 3.69 9.88
CA HIS A 42 -9.84 4.56 8.84
C HIS A 42 -9.64 3.81 7.51
N HIS A 43 -9.17 2.56 7.55
CA HIS A 43 -8.98 1.77 6.34
C HIS A 43 -10.32 1.43 5.67
N LEU A 44 -11.33 1.02 6.44
CA LEU A 44 -12.65 0.69 5.91
C LEU A 44 -13.40 1.93 5.39
N GLN A 45 -13.27 3.07 6.08
CA GLN A 45 -13.84 4.33 5.63
C GLN A 45 -13.22 4.80 4.32
N ALA A 46 -11.89 4.70 4.20
CA ALA A 46 -11.20 5.00 2.95
C ALA A 46 -11.73 4.13 1.79
N LEU A 47 -12.00 2.84 2.02
CA LEU A 47 -12.60 1.92 1.04
C LEU A 47 -14.03 2.33 0.62
N THR A 48 -14.80 2.96 1.50
CA THR A 48 -16.17 3.38 1.18
C THR A 48 -16.26 4.76 0.51
N GLU A 49 -15.32 5.65 0.81
CA GLU A 49 -15.33 7.04 0.31
C GLU A 49 -14.56 7.18 -1.00
N LEU A 50 -13.56 6.33 -1.22
CA LEU A 50 -12.72 6.37 -2.41
C LEU A 50 -13.23 5.37 -3.45
N PRO A 51 -13.32 5.76 -4.74
CA PRO A 51 -13.51 4.80 -5.81
C PRO A 51 -12.41 3.73 -5.79
N GLU A 52 -12.70 2.48 -6.14
CA GLU A 52 -11.72 1.35 -6.06
C GLU A 52 -10.38 1.64 -6.74
N TYR A 53 -10.38 2.44 -7.81
CA TYR A 53 -9.19 2.83 -8.55
C TYR A 53 -8.29 3.87 -7.85
N MET A 54 -8.75 4.47 -6.75
CA MET A 54 -8.02 5.48 -5.98
C MET A 54 -7.28 4.86 -4.77
N ILE A 55 -7.58 3.61 -4.42
CA ILE A 55 -6.86 2.88 -3.39
C ILE A 55 -5.77 2.07 -4.07
N VAL A 56 -4.56 2.62 -4.07
CA VAL A 56 -3.39 1.88 -4.56
C VAL A 56 -3.09 0.77 -3.55
N PRO A 57 -3.31 -0.51 -3.89
CA PRO A 57 -2.97 -1.58 -2.96
C PRO A 57 -1.46 -1.55 -2.71
N PRO A 58 -0.99 -1.69 -1.46
CA PRO A 58 0.43 -1.69 -1.15
C PRO A 58 1.17 -2.92 -1.69
N ARG A 59 0.46 -3.82 -2.38
CA ARG A 59 0.98 -5.05 -2.98
C ARG A 59 0.41 -5.20 -4.37
N ILE A 60 1.30 -5.45 -5.33
CA ILE A 60 0.92 -5.80 -6.70
C ILE A 60 0.92 -7.32 -6.79
N LEU A 61 -0.24 -7.91 -7.06
CA LEU A 61 -0.36 -9.34 -7.33
C LEU A 61 -0.19 -9.56 -8.84
N VAL A 62 0.74 -10.43 -9.21
CA VAL A 62 1.02 -10.80 -10.61
C VAL A 62 0.92 -12.31 -10.78
N SER A 63 0.74 -12.76 -12.03
CA SER A 63 0.89 -14.18 -12.34
C SER A 63 2.34 -14.63 -12.15
N GLU A 64 2.57 -15.93 -12.04
CA GLU A 64 3.92 -16.48 -11.90
C GLU A 64 4.83 -16.07 -13.08
N ASP A 65 4.31 -16.15 -14.30
CA ASP A 65 5.05 -15.80 -15.52
C ASP A 65 5.44 -14.32 -15.53
N SER A 66 4.49 -13.42 -15.23
CA SER A 66 4.78 -11.98 -15.14
C SER A 66 5.76 -11.68 -14.00
N GLY A 67 5.64 -12.36 -12.87
CA GLY A 67 6.59 -12.24 -11.76
C GLY A 67 8.01 -12.60 -12.17
N ARG A 68 8.19 -13.69 -12.94
CA ARG A 68 9.50 -14.12 -13.44
C ARG A 68 10.11 -13.07 -14.37
N MET A 69 9.32 -12.51 -15.29
CA MET A 69 9.76 -11.46 -16.20
C MET A 69 10.19 -10.18 -15.46
N ILE A 70 9.45 -9.80 -14.41
CA ILE A 70 9.79 -8.65 -13.57
C ILE A 70 11.12 -8.89 -12.84
N MET A 71 11.30 -10.08 -12.24
CA MET A 71 12.55 -10.42 -11.56
C MET A 71 13.76 -10.39 -12.51
N GLU A 72 13.63 -10.96 -13.70
CA GLU A 72 14.69 -10.93 -14.73
C GLU A 72 15.04 -9.49 -15.15
N SER A 73 14.03 -8.63 -15.29
CA SER A 73 14.22 -7.22 -15.63
C SER A 73 14.86 -6.40 -14.49
N LEU A 74 14.69 -6.82 -13.23
CA LEU A 74 15.35 -6.18 -12.08
C LEU A 74 16.83 -6.58 -11.99
N ASP A 75 17.14 -7.86 -12.27
CA ASP A 75 18.51 -8.37 -12.29
C ASP A 75 19.30 -7.86 -13.51
N ASN A 76 18.63 -7.71 -14.66
CA ASN A 76 19.18 -7.20 -15.91
C ASN A 76 18.33 -6.05 -16.46
N PRO A 77 18.50 -4.83 -15.94
CA PRO A 77 17.71 -3.69 -16.36
C PRO A 77 17.87 -3.43 -17.86
N PRO A 78 16.77 -3.39 -18.64
CA PRO A 78 16.85 -3.04 -20.04
C PRO A 78 17.23 -1.56 -20.20
N GLU A 79 17.94 -1.25 -21.28
CA GLU A 79 18.23 0.13 -21.64
C GLU A 79 16.93 0.91 -21.88
N PRO A 80 16.84 2.17 -21.44
CA PRO A 80 15.69 3.01 -21.72
C PRO A 80 15.42 3.10 -23.22
N THR A 81 14.16 2.96 -23.61
CA THR A 81 13.75 3.15 -25.01
C THR A 81 13.91 4.62 -25.41
N ASP A 82 14.02 4.90 -26.70
CA ASP A 82 14.15 6.29 -27.18
C ASP A 82 12.92 7.14 -26.85
N ALA A 83 11.72 6.53 -26.81
CA ALA A 83 10.51 7.18 -26.33
C ALA A 83 10.64 7.58 -24.84
N MET A 84 11.18 6.70 -23.99
CA MET A 84 11.42 7.03 -22.58
C MET A 84 12.44 8.17 -22.44
N LYS A 85 13.55 8.12 -23.19
CA LYS A 85 14.55 9.21 -23.17
C LYS A 85 13.92 10.54 -23.57
N SER A 86 13.10 10.56 -24.62
CA SER A 86 12.39 11.76 -25.09
C SER A 86 11.45 12.33 -24.03
N LEU A 87 10.71 11.46 -23.30
CA LEU A 87 9.85 11.86 -22.17
C LEU A 87 10.65 12.57 -21.07
N PHE A 88 11.84 12.06 -20.72
CA PHE A 88 12.69 12.66 -19.69
C PHE A 88 13.46 13.90 -20.17
N ASN A 89 13.71 14.03 -21.47
CA ASN A 89 14.44 15.17 -22.06
C ASN A 89 13.55 16.37 -22.37
N ASN A 90 12.25 16.31 -22.03
CA ASN A 90 11.27 17.36 -22.33
C ASN A 90 11.20 17.74 -23.82
N GLU A 91 11.53 16.78 -24.69
CA GLU A 91 11.23 16.85 -26.13
C GLU A 91 9.76 16.46 -26.28
N GLY A 92 8.89 17.32 -25.74
CA GLY A 92 7.46 17.25 -25.96
C GLY A 92 7.23 17.22 -27.46
N HIS A 93 6.45 16.24 -27.92
CA HIS A 93 5.98 16.24 -29.30
C HIS A 93 5.21 17.55 -29.49
N GLU A 94 5.81 18.51 -30.18
CA GLU A 94 5.09 19.63 -30.77
C GLU A 94 4.13 19.01 -31.80
N GLU A 95 2.92 18.68 -31.35
CA GLU A 95 1.77 18.48 -32.22
C GLU A 95 1.59 19.78 -33.02
N ASN A 96 2.05 19.76 -34.26
CA ASN A 96 1.60 20.69 -35.28
C ASN A 96 0.25 20.17 -35.78
N ASP A 97 -0.85 20.76 -35.32
CA ASP A 97 -2.07 20.98 -36.12
C ASP A 97 -2.90 22.15 -35.56
#